data_AF-A0A8T0FVL0-F1
#
_entry.id   AF-A0A8T0FVL0-F1
#
_cell.length_a   1.000
_cell.length_b   1.000
_cell.length_c   1.000
_cell.angle_alpha   90.00
_cell.angle_beta   90.00
_cell.angle_gamma   90.00
#
_symmetry.space_group_name_H-M   'P 1'
#
loop_
_entity.id
_entity.type
_entity.pdbx_description
1 polymer ?
#
loop_
_entity_poly.entity_id
_entity_poly.type
_entity_poly.pdbx_seq_one_letter_code
_entity_poly.pdbx_strand_id
1 'polypeptide(L)'
;MIYISEFQARNEDIFRPKPKESADGLFTSELILNFRAKSHHFRTGRMKLVCEAIISQAHALRSEEILVSNHSTSPKRTYYTGFGTQKDGPSITGGRGKYGVGDIVDINCTSAKSQPPAELHWYINDREAKPEYLMSLEPIFYKDGMISTRLRLRFMVKHRHFQTNEMRLRCTATLSEVKKMSSEALEAEISEQQMSDLHVDFNTGAVPSKSLRRFEEYNPVWIFMLLSIVSRFVL
;
A
#
# COMPACT_ATOMS: atom_id res chain seq x y z
N MET A 1 -12.49 -1.03 2.69
CA MET A 1 -13.28 0.20 2.60
C MET A 1 -13.95 0.22 1.24
N ILE A 2 -15.13 0.83 1.10
CA ILE A 2 -15.79 0.99 -0.20
C ILE A 2 -15.96 2.49 -0.46
N TYR A 3 -15.73 2.90 -1.70
CA TYR A 3 -15.82 4.27 -2.18
C TYR A 3 -16.92 4.38 -3.25
N ILE A 4 -17.67 5.48 -3.18
CA ILE A 4 -18.68 5.88 -4.17
C ILE A 4 -18.18 7.16 -4.84
N SER A 5 -17.84 7.03 -6.11
CA SER A 5 -17.16 7.99 -6.97
C SER A 5 -15.80 8.42 -6.40
N GLU A 6 -15.78 9.32 -5.43
CA GLU A 6 -14.56 9.78 -4.74
C GLU A 6 -14.71 9.83 -3.21
N PHE A 7 -15.90 9.53 -2.69
CA PHE A 7 -16.19 9.62 -1.27
C PHE A 7 -16.26 8.23 -0.65
N GLN A 8 -15.71 8.09 0.55
CA GLN A 8 -15.85 6.86 1.30
C GLN A 8 -17.32 6.63 1.67
N ALA A 9 -17.83 5.43 1.42
CA ALA A 9 -19.18 5.05 1.78
C ALA A 9 -19.39 5.16 3.30
N ARG A 10 -20.60 5.58 3.69
CA ARG A 10 -20.95 5.76 5.10
C ARG A 10 -20.93 4.41 5.81
N ASN A 11 -20.50 4.40 7.07
CA ASN A 11 -20.39 3.16 7.84
C ASN A 11 -21.74 2.44 8.02
N GLU A 12 -22.85 3.18 8.07
CA GLU A 12 -24.22 2.65 8.16
C GLU A 12 -24.68 1.91 6.90
N ASP A 13 -24.11 2.26 5.74
CA ASP A 13 -24.40 1.61 4.45
C ASP A 13 -23.52 0.35 4.23
N ILE A 14 -22.56 0.09 5.14
CA ILE A 14 -21.58 -1.00 5.03
C ILE A 14 -21.86 -2.10 6.04
N PHE A 15 -22.24 -3.27 5.54
CA PHE A 15 -22.31 -4.48 6.33
C PHE A 15 -20.97 -5.23 6.27
N ARG A 16 -20.51 -5.71 7.44
CA ARG A 16 -19.24 -6.40 7.63
C ARG A 16 -19.51 -7.81 8.16
N PRO A 17 -19.64 -8.81 7.28
CA PRO A 17 -19.70 -10.20 7.70
C PRO A 17 -18.48 -10.60 8.54
N LYS A 18 -18.63 -11.65 9.36
CA LYS A 18 -17.48 -12.29 10.01
C LYS A 18 -16.55 -12.87 8.94
N PRO A 19 -15.22 -12.73 9.09
CA PRO A 19 -14.27 -13.37 8.19
C PRO A 19 -14.52 -14.88 8.10
N LYS A 20 -14.40 -15.43 6.89
CA LYS A 20 -14.54 -16.86 6.65
C LYS A 20 -13.16 -17.46 6.47
N GLU A 21 -12.87 -18.52 7.22
CA GLU A 21 -11.64 -19.30 7.07
C GLU A 21 -11.83 -20.35 5.96
N SER A 22 -10.86 -20.43 5.05
CA SER A 22 -10.79 -21.43 3.99
C SER A 22 -10.04 -22.68 4.47
N ALA A 23 -10.11 -23.77 3.72
CA ALA A 23 -9.50 -25.06 4.10
C ALA A 23 -7.96 -25.01 4.22
N ASP A 24 -7.33 -24.01 3.63
CA ASP A 24 -5.89 -23.70 3.70
C ASP A 24 -5.53 -22.80 4.90
N GLY A 25 -6.49 -22.44 5.75
CA GLY A 25 -6.29 -21.56 6.91
C GLY A 25 -6.24 -20.07 6.56
N LEU A 26 -6.52 -19.69 5.30
CA LEU A 26 -6.60 -18.29 4.91
C LEU A 26 -7.97 -17.69 5.26
N PHE A 27 -7.96 -16.44 5.72
CA PHE A 27 -9.17 -15.70 6.05
C PHE A 27 -9.58 -14.77 4.91
N THR A 28 -10.85 -14.84 4.52
CA THR A 28 -11.46 -13.90 3.57
C THR A 28 -12.35 -12.91 4.33
N SER A 29 -12.06 -11.62 4.19
CA SER A 29 -12.92 -10.54 4.66
C SER A 29 -13.80 -10.02 3.53
N GLU A 30 -15.07 -9.79 3.82
CA GLU A 30 -16.04 -9.27 2.86
C GLU A 30 -16.59 -7.93 3.35
N LEU A 31 -16.90 -7.02 2.42
CA LEU A 31 -17.65 -5.79 2.70
C LEU A 31 -18.83 -5.74 1.74
N ILE A 32 -20.03 -5.53 2.29
CA ILE A 32 -21.26 -5.42 1.52
C ILE A 32 -21.75 -3.99 1.62
N LEU A 33 -21.86 -3.30 0.48
CA LEU A 33 -22.42 -1.95 0.38
C LEU A 33 -23.90 -2.03 0.01
N ASN A 34 -24.77 -1.41 0.81
CA ASN A 34 -26.19 -1.25 0.51
C ASN A 34 -26.61 0.21 0.74
N PHE A 35 -27.03 0.87 -0.33
CA PHE A 35 -27.46 2.28 -0.29
C PHE A 35 -28.46 2.55 -1.41
N ARG A 36 -29.22 3.65 -1.26
CA ARG A 36 -30.05 4.17 -2.35
C ARG A 36 -29.24 5.16 -3.18
N ALA A 37 -29.07 4.86 -4.46
CA ALA A 37 -28.47 5.78 -5.42
C ALA A 37 -29.26 7.09 -5.51
N LYS A 38 -28.55 8.21 -5.62
CA LYS A 38 -29.08 9.59 -5.63
C LYS A 38 -28.22 10.39 -6.60
N SER A 39 -28.74 11.49 -7.14
CA SER A 39 -28.05 12.33 -8.14
C SER A 39 -26.63 12.73 -7.72
N HIS A 40 -26.38 13.04 -6.44
CA HIS A 40 -25.05 13.42 -5.95
C HIS A 40 -24.01 12.29 -5.96
N HIS A 41 -24.42 11.02 -6.10
CA HIS A 41 -23.47 9.91 -6.23
C HIS A 41 -22.89 9.79 -7.64
N PHE A 42 -23.52 10.42 -8.64
CA PHE A 42 -23.12 10.38 -10.03
C PHE A 42 -22.36 11.66 -10.39
N ARG A 43 -21.11 11.50 -10.79
CA ARG A 43 -20.27 12.60 -11.29
C ARG A 43 -20.24 12.49 -12.80
N THR A 44 -20.57 13.58 -13.50
CA THR A 44 -20.66 13.56 -14.98
C THR A 44 -21.57 12.44 -15.51
N GLY A 45 -22.69 12.17 -14.83
CA GLY A 45 -23.65 11.13 -15.20
C GLY A 45 -23.23 9.69 -14.84
N ARG A 46 -22.03 9.49 -14.28
CA ARG A 46 -21.50 8.17 -13.94
C ARG A 46 -21.19 8.04 -12.46
N MET A 47 -21.53 6.91 -11.88
CA MET A 47 -21.19 6.52 -10.52
C MET A 47 -20.14 5.42 -10.58
N LYS A 48 -19.03 5.62 -9.87
CA LYS A 48 -17.91 4.66 -9.82
C LYS A 48 -17.89 3.99 -8.45
N LEU A 49 -17.82 2.67 -8.37
CA LEU A 49 -17.71 1.94 -7.10
C LEU A 49 -16.36 1.23 -7.04
N VAL A 50 -15.62 1.44 -5.95
CA VAL A 50 -14.32 0.80 -5.71
C VAL A 50 -14.27 0.24 -4.31
N CYS A 51 -13.88 -1.03 -4.18
CA CYS A 51 -13.55 -1.64 -2.89
C CYS A 51 -12.03 -1.63 -2.71
N GLU A 52 -11.55 -1.09 -1.60
CA GLU A 52 -10.14 -1.10 -1.21
C GLU A 52 -9.92 -1.98 0.02
N ALA A 53 -8.97 -2.90 -0.05
CA ALA A 53 -8.46 -3.67 1.07
C ALA A 53 -7.04 -3.21 1.45
N ILE A 54 -6.72 -3.30 2.73
CA ILE A 54 -5.37 -3.12 3.25
C ILE A 54 -4.88 -4.49 3.69
N ILE A 55 -3.81 -4.99 3.08
CA ILE A 55 -3.23 -6.30 3.37
C ILE A 55 -1.83 -6.09 3.95
N SER A 56 -1.59 -6.69 5.12
CA SER A 56 -0.24 -6.77 5.70
C SER A 56 0.42 -8.07 5.25
N GLN A 57 1.48 -7.97 4.46
CA GLN A 57 2.29 -9.11 4.02
C GLN A 57 3.60 -9.15 4.80
N ALA A 58 3.99 -10.32 5.30
CA ALA A 58 5.23 -10.49 6.05
C ALA A 58 6.23 -11.31 5.23
N HIS A 59 7.44 -10.78 5.01
CA HIS A 59 8.53 -11.45 4.32
C HIS A 59 9.68 -11.72 5.29
N ALA A 60 10.04 -13.00 5.45
CA ALA A 60 11.11 -13.42 6.36
C ALA A 60 12.44 -13.60 5.60
N LEU A 61 13.44 -12.82 5.99
CA LEU A 61 14.81 -12.85 5.50
C LEU A 61 15.73 -13.48 6.54
N ARG A 62 16.76 -14.21 6.10
CA ARG A 62 17.63 -14.99 6.99
C ARG A 62 19.07 -14.51 6.92
N SER A 63 19.77 -14.50 8.06
CA SER A 63 21.21 -14.29 8.11
C SER A 63 21.97 -15.51 7.62
N GLU A 64 23.26 -15.33 7.32
CA GLU A 64 24.22 -16.44 7.32
C GLU A 64 24.26 -17.09 8.71
N GLU A 65 24.52 -18.39 8.74
CA GLU A 65 24.49 -19.19 9.96
C GLU A 65 25.86 -19.33 10.59
N ILE A 66 25.90 -19.23 11.92
CA ILE A 66 27.12 -19.51 12.69
C ILE A 66 27.08 -20.99 13.09
N LEU A 67 27.96 -21.80 12.50
CA LEU A 67 28.19 -23.20 12.90
C LEU A 67 29.35 -23.28 13.89
N VAL A 68 29.06 -23.74 15.10
CA VAL A 68 30.02 -23.87 16.19
C VAL A 68 30.26 -25.35 16.47
N SER A 69 31.44 -25.85 16.09
CA SER A 69 31.83 -27.24 16.36
C SER A 69 32.59 -27.37 17.68
N ASN A 70 32.35 -28.47 18.40
CA ASN A 70 33.05 -28.85 19.62
C ASN A 70 34.42 -29.55 19.39
N HIS A 71 34.80 -29.86 18.14
CA HIS A 71 36.09 -30.52 17.85
C HIS A 71 37.27 -29.57 17.56
N SER A 72 38.46 -29.99 17.98
CA SER A 72 39.76 -29.34 17.77
C SER A 72 40.29 -29.45 16.32
N THR A 73 39.51 -29.97 15.38
CA THR A 73 39.83 -29.88 13.96
C THR A 73 39.67 -28.45 13.46
N SER A 74 40.59 -28.06 12.58
CA SER A 74 40.84 -26.70 12.13
C SER A 74 39.54 -25.96 11.77
N PRO A 75 39.41 -24.67 12.14
CA PRO A 75 38.22 -23.90 11.79
C PRO A 75 38.12 -23.85 10.26
N LYS A 76 36.99 -24.30 9.70
CA LYS A 76 36.59 -23.82 8.38
C LYS A 76 36.48 -22.31 8.53
N ARG A 77 37.46 -21.58 7.98
CA ARG A 77 37.49 -20.12 8.00
C ARG A 77 36.29 -19.62 7.20
N THR A 78 35.18 -19.32 7.85
CA THR A 78 34.29 -18.27 7.35
C THR A 78 34.76 -16.99 8.03
N TYR A 79 35.55 -16.21 7.29
CA TYR A 79 35.97 -14.91 7.75
C TYR A 79 34.73 -14.06 8.00
N TYR A 80 34.50 -13.65 9.25
CA TYR A 80 33.60 -12.54 9.57
C TYR A 80 34.30 -11.24 9.14
N THR A 81 34.44 -11.01 7.84
CA THR A 81 34.79 -9.69 7.34
C THR A 81 33.54 -8.82 7.46
N GLY A 82 33.58 -7.89 8.41
CA GLY A 82 32.57 -6.84 8.61
C GLY A 82 32.50 -5.82 7.47
N PHE A 83 32.59 -6.24 6.21
CA PHE A 83 32.45 -5.35 5.07
C PHE A 83 31.96 -6.16 3.86
N GLY A 84 30.65 -6.05 3.58
CA GLY A 84 30.11 -6.31 2.24
C GLY A 84 29.49 -7.68 1.98
N THR A 85 28.37 -8.01 2.62
CA THR A 85 27.26 -8.76 2.00
C THR A 85 25.90 -8.31 2.57
N GLN A 86 25.65 -6.99 2.60
CA GLN A 86 24.26 -6.53 2.52
C GLN A 86 23.79 -6.86 1.12
N LYS A 87 23.11 -7.99 0.91
CA LYS A 87 22.22 -8.04 -0.25
C LYS A 87 20.78 -8.00 0.17
N ASP A 88 20.31 -8.82 1.10
CA ASP A 88 18.93 -8.69 1.56
C ASP A 88 18.69 -9.03 3.04
N GLY A 89 19.50 -9.89 3.68
CA GLY A 89 19.24 -10.40 5.04
C GLY A 89 19.89 -9.62 6.21
N PRO A 90 19.53 -9.95 7.46
CA PRO A 90 20.19 -9.39 8.64
C PRO A 90 21.62 -9.90 8.81
N SER A 91 22.48 -9.08 9.43
CA SER A 91 23.89 -9.41 9.68
C SER A 91 24.13 -9.71 11.16
N ILE A 92 24.91 -10.77 11.44
CA ILE A 92 25.35 -11.12 12.79
C ILE A 92 26.78 -10.62 13.03
N THR A 93 27.04 -10.05 14.20
CA THR A 93 28.35 -9.54 14.64
C THR A 93 28.67 -9.97 16.07
N GLY A 94 29.96 -10.00 16.43
CA GLY A 94 30.44 -10.40 17.77
C GLY A 94 30.58 -11.91 17.98
N GLY A 95 30.27 -12.72 16.96
CA GLY A 95 30.40 -14.17 17.00
C GLY A 95 31.85 -14.65 17.04
N ARG A 96 32.08 -15.75 17.78
CA ARG A 96 33.34 -16.51 17.77
C ARG A 96 33.17 -17.76 16.92
N GLY A 97 34.24 -18.19 16.22
CA GLY A 97 34.20 -19.42 15.41
C GLY A 97 34.11 -20.71 16.24
N LYS A 98 34.36 -20.64 17.56
CA LYS A 98 34.25 -21.77 18.50
C LYS A 98 33.71 -21.26 19.84
N TYR A 99 32.83 -22.04 20.46
CA TYR A 99 32.37 -21.89 21.84
C TYR A 99 32.39 -23.28 22.49
N GLY A 100 32.80 -23.35 23.75
CA GLY A 100 32.71 -24.53 24.58
C GLY A 100 31.56 -24.44 25.59
N VAL A 101 31.28 -25.55 26.27
CA VAL A 101 30.35 -25.54 27.42
C VAL A 101 30.90 -24.61 28.50
N GLY A 102 30.03 -23.76 29.07
CA GLY A 102 30.41 -22.74 30.04
C GLY A 102 30.76 -21.38 29.44
N ASP A 103 31.03 -21.31 28.12
CA ASP A 103 31.23 -20.02 27.46
C ASP A 103 29.95 -19.19 27.44
N ILE A 104 30.13 -17.87 27.39
CA ILE A 104 29.05 -16.92 27.12
C ILE A 104 29.06 -16.61 25.62
N VAL A 105 27.94 -16.92 24.97
CA VAL A 105 27.61 -16.34 23.66
C VAL A 105 27.07 -14.94 23.91
N ASP A 106 27.59 -13.96 23.19
CA ASP A 106 27.21 -12.56 23.29
C ASP A 106 27.37 -11.91 21.92
N ILE A 107 26.30 -11.91 21.15
CA ILE A 107 26.32 -11.55 19.73
C ILE A 107 25.15 -10.62 19.39
N ASN A 108 25.33 -9.82 18.35
CA ASN A 108 24.35 -8.84 17.91
C ASN A 108 23.89 -9.14 16.48
N CYS A 109 22.58 -9.13 16.27
CA CYS A 109 21.98 -9.13 14.95
C CYS A 109 21.52 -7.71 14.60
N THR A 110 21.78 -7.28 13.37
CA THR A 110 21.34 -5.98 12.83
C THR A 110 20.62 -6.22 11.51
N SER A 111 19.40 -5.68 11.38
CA SER A 111 18.65 -5.79 10.12
C SER A 111 19.25 -4.89 9.04
N ALA A 112 19.01 -5.24 7.77
CA ALA A 112 19.09 -4.24 6.70
C ALA A 112 18.14 -3.07 7.02
N LYS A 113 18.47 -1.88 6.50
CA LYS A 113 17.62 -0.70 6.69
C LYS A 113 16.28 -0.91 5.97
N SER A 114 15.16 -0.69 6.65
CA SER A 114 13.82 -0.86 6.08
C SER A 114 12.84 0.15 6.66
N GLN A 115 11.71 0.33 5.96
CA GLN A 115 10.56 1.07 6.47
C GLN A 115 9.27 0.34 6.04
N PRO A 116 8.46 -0.17 6.98
CA PRO A 116 8.64 -0.13 8.44
C PRO A 116 9.89 -0.92 8.92
N PRO A 117 10.35 -0.69 10.16
CA PRO A 117 11.48 -1.42 10.73
C PRO A 117 11.23 -2.93 10.75
N ALA A 118 12.24 -3.72 10.40
CA ALA A 118 12.13 -5.17 10.46
C ALA A 118 12.05 -5.67 11.91
N GLU A 119 11.30 -6.74 12.13
CA GLU A 119 11.30 -7.47 13.40
C GLU A 119 12.37 -8.56 13.38
N LEU A 120 13.18 -8.67 14.44
CA LEU A 120 14.29 -9.62 14.51
C LEU A 120 13.95 -10.80 15.41
N HIS A 121 14.33 -12.01 14.99
CA HIS A 121 14.22 -13.22 15.80
C HIS A 121 15.54 -13.99 15.79
N TRP A 122 15.87 -14.59 16.93
CA TRP A 122 17.04 -15.46 17.09
C TRP A 122 16.62 -16.91 17.20
N TYR A 123 17.43 -17.81 16.62
CA TYR A 123 17.25 -19.25 16.70
C TYR A 123 18.54 -19.93 17.16
N ILE A 124 18.40 -20.88 18.08
CA ILE A 124 19.46 -21.77 18.56
C ILE A 124 19.05 -23.20 18.14
N ASN A 125 19.79 -23.77 17.20
CA ASN A 125 19.47 -25.06 16.57
C ASN A 125 18.02 -25.14 16.08
N ASP A 126 17.63 -24.13 15.29
CA ASP A 126 16.31 -23.98 14.66
C ASP A 126 15.11 -23.84 15.61
N ARG A 127 15.37 -23.76 16.92
CA ARG A 127 14.37 -23.36 17.93
C ARG A 127 14.53 -21.89 18.26
N GLU A 128 13.41 -21.19 18.35
CA GLU A 128 13.42 -19.77 18.73
C GLU A 128 14.08 -19.59 20.11
N ALA A 129 14.95 -18.60 20.19
CA ALA A 129 15.66 -18.27 21.41
C ALA A 129 14.67 -17.77 22.45
N LYS A 130 14.92 -18.13 23.71
CA LYS A 130 14.02 -17.73 24.78
C LYS A 130 14.13 -16.23 25.06
N PRO A 131 13.05 -15.55 25.47
CA PRO A 131 13.06 -14.12 25.76
C PRO A 131 14.14 -13.70 26.77
N GLU A 132 14.47 -14.53 27.76
CA GLU A 132 15.52 -14.22 28.75
C GLU A 132 16.94 -14.14 28.16
N TYR A 133 17.15 -14.64 26.94
CA TYR A 133 18.44 -14.53 26.24
C TYR A 133 18.49 -13.31 25.32
N LEU A 134 17.39 -12.59 25.17
CA LEU A 134 17.22 -11.54 24.19
C LEU A 134 17.27 -10.16 24.86
N MET A 135 17.91 -9.23 24.18
CA MET A 135 17.91 -7.83 24.57
C MET A 135 17.79 -6.96 23.32
N SER A 136 16.66 -6.26 23.19
CA SER A 136 16.48 -5.24 22.16
C SER A 136 17.46 -4.11 22.39
N LEU A 137 18.14 -3.70 21.32
CA LEU A 137 19.06 -2.57 21.33
C LEU A 137 18.42 -1.38 20.63
N GLU A 138 18.92 -0.19 20.92
CA GLU A 138 18.49 1.04 20.24
C GLU A 138 18.64 0.89 18.71
N PRO A 139 17.58 1.18 17.94
CA PRO A 139 17.61 1.09 16.49
C PRO A 139 18.50 2.19 15.89
N ILE A 140 18.98 1.94 14.68
CA ILE A 140 19.75 2.92 13.91
C ILE A 140 18.79 3.68 13.00
N PHE A 141 18.73 4.99 13.17
CA PHE A 141 17.97 5.89 12.30
C PHE A 141 18.89 6.46 11.21
N TYR A 142 18.50 6.28 9.96
CA TYR A 142 19.23 6.82 8.82
C TYR A 142 18.62 8.15 8.36
N LYS A 143 19.42 8.95 7.64
CA LYS A 143 19.00 10.27 7.13
C LYS A 143 17.84 10.21 6.13
N ASP A 144 17.66 9.07 5.46
CA ASP A 144 16.58 8.80 4.50
C ASP A 144 15.26 8.37 5.19
N GLY A 145 15.21 8.36 6.52
CA GLY A 145 14.05 7.95 7.30
C GLY A 145 13.89 6.44 7.44
N MET A 146 14.82 5.65 6.89
CA MET A 146 14.87 4.20 7.06
C MET A 146 15.42 3.84 8.43
N ILE A 147 15.10 2.63 8.92
CA ILE A 147 15.46 2.19 10.26
C ILE A 147 16.09 0.79 10.19
N SER A 148 17.19 0.57 10.92
CA SER A 148 17.73 -0.77 11.18
C SER A 148 17.47 -1.17 12.64
N THR A 149 16.77 -2.29 12.83
CA THR A 149 16.52 -2.89 14.14
C THR A 149 17.75 -3.70 14.59
N ARG A 150 17.95 -3.79 15.91
CA ARG A 150 19.08 -4.52 16.49
C ARG A 150 18.63 -5.38 17.66
N LEU A 151 19.05 -6.64 17.65
CA LEU A 151 18.69 -7.62 18.69
C LEU A 151 19.91 -8.41 19.14
N ARG A 152 20.21 -8.34 20.43
CA ARG A 152 21.31 -9.05 21.07
C ARG A 152 20.85 -10.41 21.57
N LEU A 153 21.71 -11.42 21.38
CA LEU A 153 21.57 -12.76 21.95
C LEU A 153 22.70 -12.99 22.94
N ARG A 154 22.35 -13.24 24.21
CA ARG A 154 23.30 -13.54 25.27
C ARG A 154 22.85 -14.72 26.13
N PHE A 155 23.64 -15.79 26.14
CA PHE A 155 23.36 -16.97 26.96
C PHE A 155 24.65 -17.76 27.29
N MET A 156 24.58 -18.55 28.35
CA MET A 156 25.64 -19.52 28.69
C MET A 156 25.43 -20.82 27.92
N VAL A 157 26.48 -21.27 27.24
CA VAL A 157 26.48 -22.52 26.50
C VAL A 157 26.41 -23.70 27.46
N LYS A 158 25.48 -24.61 27.20
CA LYS A 158 25.23 -25.84 27.96
C LYS A 158 25.33 -27.02 27.02
N HIS A 159 25.61 -28.22 27.56
CA HIS A 159 25.68 -29.46 26.77
C HIS A 159 24.47 -29.66 25.84
N ARG A 160 23.26 -29.34 26.30
CA ARG A 160 22.01 -29.42 25.51
C ARG A 160 21.97 -28.53 24.25
N HIS A 161 22.85 -27.53 24.14
CA HIS A 161 22.91 -26.65 22.98
C HIS A 161 23.78 -27.23 21.86
N PHE A 162 24.53 -28.32 22.09
CA PHE A 162 25.23 -29.05 21.05
C PHE A 162 24.35 -30.21 20.58
N GLN A 163 23.86 -30.13 19.34
CA GLN A 163 23.23 -31.23 18.64
C GLN A 163 24.27 -31.86 17.72
N THR A 164 24.53 -33.15 17.87
CA THR A 164 25.52 -33.83 17.01
C THR A 164 26.90 -33.15 17.06
N ASN A 165 27.28 -32.63 18.24
CA ASN A 165 28.51 -31.87 18.50
C ASN A 165 28.62 -30.49 17.83
N GLU A 166 27.52 -29.95 17.31
CA GLU A 166 27.45 -28.62 16.72
C GLU A 166 26.33 -27.77 17.32
N MET A 167 26.56 -26.46 17.41
CA MET A 167 25.56 -25.47 17.76
C MET A 167 25.42 -24.49 16.60
N ARG A 168 24.18 -24.31 16.13
CA ARG A 168 23.82 -23.44 15.02
C ARG A 168 23.07 -22.22 15.52
N LEU A 169 23.57 -21.03 15.22
CA LEU A 169 22.91 -19.77 15.53
C LEU A 169 22.45 -19.09 14.24
N ARG A 170 21.20 -18.64 14.22
CA ARG A 170 20.58 -17.98 13.07
C ARG A 170 19.75 -16.80 13.53
N CYS A 171 19.83 -15.70 12.79
CA CYS A 171 18.95 -14.55 12.96
C CYS A 171 18.02 -14.45 11.75
N THR A 172 16.76 -14.04 11.97
CA THR A 172 15.84 -13.71 10.88
C THR A 172 15.29 -12.31 11.07
N ALA A 173 15.02 -11.64 9.95
CA ALA A 173 14.36 -10.34 9.90
C ALA A 173 13.03 -10.50 9.16
N THR A 174 11.93 -10.12 9.81
CA THR A 174 10.60 -10.12 9.23
C THR A 174 10.26 -8.69 8.82
N LEU A 175 10.05 -8.48 7.52
CA LEU A 175 9.60 -7.22 6.95
C LEU A 175 8.08 -7.26 6.76
N SER A 176 7.37 -6.30 7.34
CA SER A 176 5.94 -6.16 7.16
C SER A 176 5.64 -5.08 6.11
N GLU A 177 5.02 -5.46 5.00
CA GLU A 177 4.55 -4.53 3.97
C GLU A 177 3.04 -4.34 4.08
N VAL A 178 2.60 -3.08 4.17
CA VAL A 178 1.17 -2.74 4.15
C VAL A 178 0.79 -2.32 2.74
N LYS A 179 0.13 -3.23 2.02
CA LYS A 179 -0.30 -3.00 0.63
C LYS A 179 -1.76 -2.60 0.57
N LYS A 180 -2.05 -1.51 -0.13
CA LYS A 180 -3.42 -1.18 -0.54
C LYS A 180 -3.74 -1.92 -1.84
N MET A 181 -4.83 -2.65 -1.86
CA MET A 181 -5.34 -3.34 -3.04
C MET A 181 -6.74 -2.86 -3.33
N SER A 182 -7.03 -2.51 -4.58
CA SER A 182 -8.34 -2.03 -5.01
C SER A 182 -8.97 -2.98 -6.01
N SER A 183 -10.29 -3.14 -5.96
CA SER A 183 -11.05 -3.77 -7.03
C SER A 183 -10.97 -2.94 -8.31
N GLU A 184 -11.27 -3.58 -9.44
CA GLU A 184 -11.66 -2.83 -10.63
C GLU A 184 -12.89 -1.96 -10.32
N ALA A 185 -12.99 -0.85 -11.03
CA ALA A 185 -14.05 0.10 -10.83
C ALA A 185 -15.32 -0.37 -11.53
N LEU A 186 -16.39 -0.52 -10.76
CA LEU A 186 -17.71 -0.75 -11.34
C LEU A 186 -18.34 0.61 -11.67
N GLU A 187 -18.65 0.84 -12.95
CA GLU A 187 -19.29 2.07 -13.42
C GLU A 187 -20.77 1.84 -13.72
N ALA A 188 -21.61 2.73 -13.21
CA ALA A 188 -23.05 2.76 -13.49
C ALA A 188 -23.45 4.15 -13.99
N GLU A 189 -24.24 4.21 -15.06
CA GLU A 189 -24.71 5.46 -15.66
C GLU A 189 -26.14 5.80 -15.21
N ILE A 190 -26.47 7.08 -15.08
CA ILE A 190 -27.87 7.50 -14.91
C ILE A 190 -28.61 7.23 -16.23
N SER A 191 -29.73 6.52 -16.17
CA SER A 191 -30.63 6.37 -17.33
C SER A 191 -31.14 7.73 -17.81
N GLU A 192 -31.13 7.96 -19.13
CA GLU A 192 -31.62 9.18 -19.79
C GLU A 192 -33.04 9.58 -19.32
N GLN A 193 -33.87 8.62 -18.91
CA GLN A 193 -35.23 8.86 -18.43
C GLN A 193 -35.32 9.56 -17.05
N GLN A 194 -34.22 9.68 -16.31
CA GLN A 194 -34.16 10.43 -15.04
C GLN A 194 -33.58 11.84 -15.19
N MET A 195 -33.17 12.25 -16.39
CA MET A 195 -32.93 13.66 -16.71
C MET A 195 -34.28 14.34 -16.99
N SER A 196 -35.08 14.56 -15.94
CA SER A 196 -36.19 15.52 -16.02
C SER A 196 -35.62 16.92 -16.12
N ASP A 197 -35.19 17.32 -17.31
CA ASP A 197 -34.96 18.72 -17.62
C ASP A 197 -36.36 19.36 -17.72
N LEU A 198 -36.66 20.25 -16.78
CA LEU A 198 -37.92 20.97 -16.72
C LEU A 198 -38.00 21.91 -17.95
N HIS A 199 -38.71 21.51 -19.00
CA HIS A 199 -39.05 22.44 -20.09
C HIS A 199 -40.09 23.43 -19.56
N VAL A 200 -39.66 24.64 -19.22
CA VAL A 200 -40.59 25.75 -18.98
C VAL A 200 -40.98 26.32 -20.34
N ASP A 201 -42.10 25.86 -20.87
CA ASP A 201 -42.75 26.53 -21.99
C ASP A 201 -43.21 27.90 -21.52
N PHE A 202 -42.43 28.93 -21.85
CA PHE A 202 -42.83 30.31 -21.62
C PHE A 202 -43.88 30.69 -22.66
N ASN A 203 -45.14 30.33 -22.40
CA ASN A 203 -46.27 30.93 -23.10
C ASN A 203 -46.34 32.41 -22.70
N THR A 204 -45.64 33.28 -23.45
CA THR A 204 -45.93 34.72 -23.46
C THR A 204 -47.30 34.94 -24.10
N GLY A 205 -48.36 34.76 -23.32
CA GLY A 205 -49.64 35.38 -23.58
C GLY A 205 -49.46 36.89 -23.50
N ALA A 206 -49.36 37.54 -24.65
CA ALA A 206 -49.29 39.00 -24.75
C ALA A 206 -50.59 39.61 -24.23
N VAL A 207 -50.53 40.26 -23.07
CA VAL A 207 -51.55 41.19 -22.58
C VAL A 207 -51.49 42.47 -23.42
N PRO A 208 -52.59 42.95 -24.02
CA PRO A 208 -52.56 44.15 -24.83
C PRO A 208 -52.68 45.39 -23.95
N SER A 209 -51.60 46.16 -23.79
CA SER A 209 -51.67 47.54 -23.30
C SER A 209 -51.41 48.50 -24.47
N LYS A 210 -52.47 49.22 -24.84
CA LYS A 210 -52.41 50.33 -25.77
C LYS A 210 -51.65 51.50 -25.14
N SER A 211 -50.65 52.00 -25.85
CA SER A 211 -50.26 53.41 -26.02
C SER A 211 -48.74 53.62 -25.89
N LEU A 212 -48.07 53.89 -27.01
CA LEU A 212 -47.42 55.18 -27.30
C LEU A 212 -46.74 55.16 -28.68
N ARG A 213 -47.20 56.05 -29.56
CA ARG A 213 -46.44 56.84 -30.56
C ARG A 213 -45.47 56.14 -31.54
N ARG A 214 -46.03 55.92 -32.74
CA ARG A 214 -45.49 56.11 -34.10
C ARG A 214 -44.13 56.84 -34.21
N PHE A 215 -43.15 56.18 -34.81
CA PHE A 215 -42.07 56.80 -35.60
C PHE A 215 -41.64 55.85 -36.75
N GLU A 216 -41.74 56.40 -37.96
CA GLU A 216 -41.26 56.06 -39.32
C GLU A 216 -40.61 54.70 -39.69
N GLU A 217 -41.16 54.16 -40.79
CA GLU A 217 -40.67 53.08 -41.63
C GLU A 217 -39.36 53.45 -42.36
N TYR A 218 -38.38 52.53 -42.39
CA TYR A 218 -37.25 52.56 -43.31
C TYR A 218 -37.13 51.18 -44.00
N ASN A 219 -37.27 51.17 -45.32
CA ASN A 219 -37.46 49.97 -46.16
C ASN A 219 -36.13 49.56 -46.86
N PRO A 220 -35.68 48.29 -46.78
CA PRO A 220 -34.34 47.89 -47.18
C PRO A 220 -34.28 47.41 -48.64
N VAL A 221 -34.05 48.32 -49.58
CA VAL A 221 -33.77 47.97 -51.00
C VAL A 221 -32.37 48.45 -51.44
N TRP A 222 -31.59 49.06 -50.54
CA TRP A 222 -30.30 49.68 -50.87
C TRP A 222 -29.05 48.85 -50.55
N ILE A 223 -29.16 47.53 -50.32
CA ILE A 223 -28.01 46.68 -49.94
C ILE A 223 -27.62 45.63 -51.02
N PHE A 224 -28.31 45.57 -52.16
CA PHE A 224 -28.02 44.55 -53.19
C PHE A 224 -27.37 45.03 -54.49
N MET A 225 -26.83 46.25 -54.55
CA MET A 225 -26.15 46.76 -55.75
C MET A 225 -24.83 47.45 -55.39
N LEU A 226 -23.88 46.74 -54.80
CA LEU A 226 -22.46 47.18 -54.74
C LEU A 226 -21.44 46.05 -54.48
N LEU A 227 -21.76 44.79 -54.83
CA LEU A 227 -20.80 43.68 -54.80
C LEU A 227 -20.89 42.80 -56.07
N SER A 228 -20.82 43.44 -57.23
CA SER A 228 -20.65 42.78 -58.53
C SER A 228 -19.63 43.49 -59.43
N ILE A 229 -18.60 44.11 -58.83
CA ILE A 229 -17.41 44.61 -59.54
C ILE A 229 -16.16 43.86 -59.04
N VAL A 230 -16.22 42.53 -59.06
CA VAL A 230 -15.00 41.68 -59.03
C VAL A 230 -15.22 40.49 -59.96
N SER A 231 -15.46 40.76 -61.25
CA SER A 231 -15.10 39.82 -62.31
C SER A 231 -15.19 40.51 -63.66
N ARG A 232 -14.10 40.45 -64.42
CA ARG A 232 -13.95 40.83 -65.84
C ARG A 232 -13.71 42.32 -66.13
N PHE A 233 -12.44 42.72 -66.11
CA PHE A 233 -11.78 43.22 -67.32
C PHE A 233 -10.26 42.96 -67.20
N VAL A 234 -9.80 41.96 -67.95
CA VAL A 234 -8.41 41.80 -68.37
C VAL A 234 -8.35 42.36 -69.80
N LEU A 235 -7.69 43.50 -69.99
CA LEU A 235 -6.61 43.75 -70.95
C LEU A 235 -6.05 45.16 -70.72
#